data_AF-A0A0R3KNM6-F1
#
_entry.id   AF-A0A0R3KNM6-F1
#
_cell.length_a   1.000
_cell.length_b   1.000
_cell.length_c   1.000
_cell.angle_alpha   90.00
_cell.angle_beta   90.00
_cell.angle_gamma   90.00
#
_symmetry.space_group_name_H-M   'P 1'
#
loop_
_entity.id
_entity.type
_entity.pdbx_description
1 polymer ?
#
loop_
_entity_poly.entity_id
_entity_poly.type
_entity_poly.pdbx_seq_one_letter_code
_entity_poly.pdbx_strand_id
1 'polypeptide(L)' 'MNSFSAIIDAFGGRFAEAIGVEESHARTMKARDSIPSTRWMATVNAARDLGVSGVTLDLLARLEEEKAKPREAAQ' A
#
# COMPACT_ATOMS: atom_id res chain seq x y z
N MET A 1 -6.15 -3.37 8.73
CA MET A 1 -5.44 -2.71 7.61
C MET A 1 -6.46 -2.43 6.52
N ASN A 2 -6.82 -1.16 6.30
CA ASN A 2 -7.98 -0.75 5.49
C ASN A 2 -7.66 0.41 4.51
N SER A 3 -6.39 0.73 4.29
CA SER A 3 -5.95 1.74 3.33
C SER A 3 -4.50 1.47 2.91
N PHE A 4 -4.07 2.05 1.80
CA PHE A 4 -2.68 1.97 1.36
C PHE A 4 -1.74 2.70 2.33
N SER A 5 -2.21 3.78 2.93
CA SER A 5 -1.50 4.53 3.98
C SER A 5 -1.25 3.65 5.21
N ALA A 6 -2.26 2.87 5.63
CA ALA A 6 -2.12 1.94 6.74
C ALA A 6 -1.14 0.79 6.42
N ILE A 7 -1.08 0.34 5.16
CA ILE A 7 -0.05 -0.60 4.71
C ILE A 7 1.32 0.04 4.88
N ILE A 8 1.54 1.24 4.33
CA ILE A 8 2.83 1.95 4.39
C ILE A 8 3.28 2.20 5.83
N ASP A 9 2.35 2.58 6.72
CA ASP A 9 2.63 2.81 8.14
C ASP A 9 3.01 1.53 8.90
N ALA A 10 2.48 0.37 8.49
CA ALA A 10 2.83 -0.91 9.10
C ALA A 10 4.30 -1.32 8.90
N PHE A 11 5.01 -0.70 7.94
CA PHE A 11 6.45 -0.89 7.76
C PHE A 11 7.31 -0.08 8.74
N GLY A 12 6.69 0.72 9.62
CA GLY A 12 7.42 1.47 10.66
C GLY A 12 8.45 2.47 10.09
N GLY A 13 8.14 3.07 8.94
CA GLY A 13 9.05 4.00 8.25
C GLY A 13 10.06 3.36 7.31
N ARG A 14 10.06 2.02 7.16
CA ARG A 14 11.00 1.30 6.28
C ARG A 14 10.45 0.96 4.90
N PHE A 15 9.26 1.45 4.56
CA PHE A 15 8.57 1.07 3.33
C PHE A 15 9.41 1.37 2.07
N ALA A 16 10.01 2.57 2.00
CA ALA A 16 10.73 3.01 0.80
C ALA A 16 11.95 2.12 0.51
N GLU A 17 12.79 1.90 1.53
CA GLU A 17 13.92 0.98 1.50
C GLU A 17 13.47 -0.43 1.09
N ALA A 18 12.43 -0.95 1.73
CA ALA A 18 12.02 -2.34 1.58
C ALA A 18 11.48 -2.68 0.18
N ILE A 19 10.91 -1.71 -0.54
CA ILE A 19 10.43 -1.90 -1.92
C ILE A 19 11.34 -1.27 -2.99
N GLY A 20 12.50 -0.74 -2.59
CA GLY A 20 13.50 -0.17 -3.50
C GLY A 20 13.08 1.15 -4.16
N VAL A 21 12.57 2.10 -3.38
CA VAL A 21 12.16 3.43 -3.88
C VAL A 21 12.69 4.56 -3.02
N GLU A 22 12.74 5.74 -3.61
CA GLU A 22 12.99 7.00 -2.90
C GLU A 22 11.92 7.28 -1.83
N GLU A 23 12.35 7.85 -0.70
CA GLU A 23 11.47 8.30 0.40
C GLU A 23 10.41 9.32 -0.07
N SER A 24 10.73 10.14 -1.07
CA SER A 24 9.77 11.07 -1.68
C SER A 24 8.62 10.35 -2.40
N HIS A 25 8.92 9.22 -3.06
CA HIS A 25 7.91 8.38 -3.71
C HIS A 25 7.02 7.69 -2.67
N ALA A 26 7.60 7.10 -1.62
CA ALA A 26 6.85 6.50 -0.52
C ALA A 26 5.91 7.51 0.16
N ARG A 27 6.40 8.73 0.43
CA ARG A 27 5.58 9.82 0.96
C ARG A 27 4.43 10.20 0.02
N THR A 28 4.69 10.25 -1.28
CA THR A 28 3.65 10.55 -2.28
C THR A 28 2.60 9.44 -2.35
N MET A 29 3.02 8.17 -2.33
CA MET A 29 2.14 6.99 -2.28
C MET A 29 1.22 7.04 -1.06
N LYS A 30 1.79 7.34 0.11
CA LYS A 30 1.03 7.51 1.35
C LYS A 30 0.05 8.68 1.24
N ALA A 31 0.51 9.86 0.82
CA ALA A 31 -0.34 11.05 0.73
C ALA A 31 -1.52 10.88 -0.25
N ARG A 32 -1.35 10.07 -1.31
CA ARG A 32 -2.38 9.77 -2.30
C ARG A 32 -3.22 8.53 -1.99
N ASP A 33 -2.94 7.88 -0.86
CA ASP A 33 -3.49 6.58 -0.48
C ASP A 33 -3.48 5.62 -1.68
N SER A 34 -2.29 5.33 -2.21
CA SER A 34 -2.12 4.48 -3.39
C SER A 34 -0.76 3.81 -3.43
N ILE A 35 -0.72 2.55 -3.86
CA ILE A 35 0.52 1.87 -4.26
C ILE A 35 0.31 1.38 -5.70
N PRO A 36 1.14 1.80 -6.68
CA PRO A 36 1.01 1.32 -8.06
C PRO A 36 1.07 -0.21 -8.16
N SER A 37 0.23 -0.80 -9.02
CA SER A 37 0.17 -2.26 -9.23
C SER A 37 1.51 -2.89 -9.62
N THR A 38 2.36 -2.13 -10.33
CA THR A 38 3.73 -2.51 -10.68
C THR A 38 4.64 -2.76 -9.47
N ARG A 39 4.22 -2.36 -8.26
CA ARG A 39 4.97 -2.51 -7.01
C ARG A 39 4.33 -3.46 -6.00
N TRP A 40 3.14 -4.00 -6.28
CA TRP A 40 2.43 -4.85 -5.32
C TRP A 40 3.21 -6.09 -4.92
N MET A 41 3.85 -6.78 -5.86
CA MET A 41 4.69 -7.94 -5.55
C MET A 41 5.89 -7.56 -4.65
N ALA A 42 6.53 -6.42 -4.91
CA ALA A 42 7.61 -5.93 -4.06
C ALA A 42 7.11 -5.62 -2.65
N THR A 43 5.94 -4.99 -2.53
CA THR A 43 5.28 -4.72 -1.24
C THR A 43 4.95 -5.99 -0.46
N VAL A 44 4.38 -7.01 -1.11
CA VAL A 44 4.04 -8.29 -0.46
C VAL A 44 5.29 -9.03 -0.01
N ASN A 45 6.32 -9.10 -0.86
CA ASN A 45 7.59 -9.75 -0.50
C ASN A 45 8.26 -9.03 0.67
N ALA A 46 8.36 -7.70 0.60
CA ALA A 46 8.92 -6.88 1.67
C ALA A 46 8.15 -7.02 2.99
N ALA A 47 6.81 -7.08 2.92
CA ALA A 47 5.98 -7.30 4.10
C ALA A 47 6.27 -8.67 4.73
N ARG A 48 6.40 -9.72 3.91
CA ARG A 48 6.78 -11.06 4.37
C ARG A 48 8.15 -11.07 5.04
N ASP A 49 9.15 -10.44 4.42
CA ASP A 49 10.53 -10.42 4.93
C ASP A 49 10.65 -9.64 6.24
N LEU A 50 9.82 -8.61 6.43
CA LEU A 50 9.80 -7.77 7.63
C LEU A 50 8.78 -8.23 8.69
N GLY A 51 8.05 -9.32 8.44
CA GLY A 51 7.03 -9.84 9.37
C GLY A 51 5.75 -8.98 9.46
N VAL A 52 5.52 -8.09 8.49
CA VAL A 52 4.29 -7.29 8.40
C VAL A 52 3.15 -8.19 7.92
N SER A 53 2.28 -8.57 8.87
CA SER A 53 1.18 -9.50 8.61
C SER A 53 0.01 -8.84 7.89
N GLY A 54 -0.69 -9.62 7.06
CA GLY A 54 -1.94 -9.21 6.40
C GLY A 54 -1.77 -8.45 5.08
N VAL A 55 -0.55 -8.15 4.65
CA VAL A 55 -0.27 -7.55 3.33
C VAL A 55 -0.25 -8.64 2.27
N THR A 56 -1.29 -8.72 1.46
CA THR A 56 -1.46 -9.71 0.38
C THR A 56 -1.86 -9.03 -0.93
N LEU A 57 -1.73 -9.74 -2.05
CA LEU A 57 -2.22 -9.26 -3.34
C LEU A 57 -3.74 -9.02 -3.31
N ASP A 58 -4.50 -9.93 -2.69
CA ASP A 58 -5.96 -9.78 -2.53
C ASP A 58 -6.34 -8.52 -1.76
N LEU A 59 -5.59 -8.20 -0.68
CA LEU A 59 -5.81 -6.94 0.05
C LEU A 59 -5.53 -5.73 -0.83
N LEU A 60 -4.40 -5.70 -1.54
CA LEU A 60 -4.03 -4.57 -2.41
C LEU A 60 -5.06 -4.38 -3.55
N ALA A 61 -5.50 -5.47 -4.17
CA ALA A 61 -6.53 -5.46 -5.20
C ALA A 61 -7.87 -4.93 -4.68
N ARG A 62 -8.29 -5.38 -3.48
CA ARG A 62 -9.50 -4.90 -2.84
C ARG A 62 -9.45 -3.40 -2.55
N LEU A 63 -8.33 -2.90 -2.03
CA LEU A 63 -8.16 -1.45 -1.74
C LEU A 63 -8.19 -0.61 -3.02
N GLU A 64 -7.59 -1.11 -4.11
CA GLU A 64 -7.65 -0.43 -5.41
C GLU A 64 -9.08 -0.40 -5.95
N GLU A 65 -9.83 -1.50 -5.82
CA GLU A 65 -11.25 -1.57 -6.22
C GLU A 65 -12.12 -0.62 -5.38
N GLU A 66 -11.94 -0.58 -4.06
CA GLU A 66 -12.65 0.34 -3.16
C GLU A 66 -12.37 1.81 -3.50
N LYS A 67 -11.16 2.12 -3.97
CA LYS A 67 -10.80 3.46 -4.45
C LYS A 67 -11.35 3.79 -5.84
N ALA A 68 -11.41 2.81 -6.73
CA ALA A 68 -11.91 2.97 -8.10
C ALA A 68 -13.44 3.12 -8.15
N LYS A 69 -14.15 2.57 -7.17
CA LYS A 69 -15.58 2.81 -6.99
C LYS A 69 -15.78 4.32 -6.78
N PRO A 70 -16.49 5.02 -7.67
CA PRO A 70 -16.92 6.37 -7.37
C PRO A 70 -17.68 6.33 -6.05
N ARG A 71 -17.52 7.37 -5.22
CA ARG A 71 -18.24 7.54 -3.96
C ARG A 71 -19.73 7.77 -4.25
N GLU A 72 -20.40 6.77 -4.80
CA GLU A 72 -21.82 6.78 -5.15
C GLU A 72 -22.62 6.28 -3.95
N ALA A 73 -22.51 7.02 -2.85
CA ALA A 73 -23.33 6.89 -1.64
C ALA A 73 -23.11 8.12 -0.75
N ALA A 74 -23.48 9.28 -1.27
CA ALA A 74 -23.89 10.43 -0.47
C ALA A 74 -25.05 11.09 -1.22
N GLN A 75 -26.18 10.37 -1.26
CA GLN A 75 -27.50 10.95 -1.49
C GLN A 75 -28.04 11.41 -0.14
#